data_AF-A0A1S2PKE6-F1
#
_entry.id   AF-A0A1S2PKE6-F1
#
_cell.length_a   1.000
_cell.length_b   1.000
_cell.length_c   1.000
_cell.angle_alpha   90.00
_cell.angle_beta   90.00
_cell.angle_gamma   90.00
#
_symmetry.space_group_name_H-M   'P 1'
#
loop_
_entity.id
_entity.type
_entity.pdbx_description
1 polymer ?
#
loop_
_entity_poly.entity_id
_entity_poly.type
_entity_poly.pdbx_seq_one_letter_code
_entity_poly.pdbx_strand_id
1 'polypeptide(L)'
;MIGVQYVVPVTDGIRGRWRALPRRARAALLLYAGGFLEGTGAHVADLARGGPHAYAGFGPLPLQVFFIALVALDPLAAVLTLRARPAGVRLAVAVMTLDVLANWYANRSWVTAHPAALLRPVGLLPITLFGLFVVATAPALLRAVRGSATADLAMARLPPIRKDAARQSGPDGNGAHR
;
A
#
# COMPACT_ATOMS: atom_id res chain seq x y z
N MET A 1 42.35 21.48 6.73
CA MET A 1 40.96 21.28 6.26
C MET A 1 40.47 19.93 6.76
N ILE A 2 39.59 19.93 7.76
CA ILE A 2 38.96 18.70 8.25
C ILE A 2 37.69 18.52 7.43
N GLY A 3 37.68 17.53 6.53
CA GLY A 3 36.49 17.16 5.76
C GLY A 3 35.45 16.58 6.70
N VAL A 4 34.42 17.38 7.02
CA VAL A 4 33.27 16.93 7.80
C VAL A 4 32.44 16.00 6.93
N GLN A 5 32.51 14.70 7.20
CA GLN A 5 31.57 13.74 6.64
C GLN A 5 30.25 13.81 7.43
N TYR A 6 29.26 14.44 6.83
CA TYR A 6 27.89 14.43 7.32
C TYR A 6 27.27 13.05 7.03
N VAL A 7 27.14 12.21 8.05
CA VAL A 7 26.28 11.02 7.96
C VAL A 7 24.84 11.49 8.20
N VAL A 8 24.19 11.96 7.15
CA VAL A 8 22.73 12.06 7.12
C VAL A 8 22.21 10.63 7.13
N PRO A 9 21.45 10.15 8.13
CA PRO A 9 20.72 8.91 7.98
C PRO A 9 19.63 9.17 6.94
N VAL A 10 19.96 8.97 5.67
CA VAL A 10 18.99 8.93 4.58
C VAL A 10 18.12 7.71 4.80
N THR A 11 17.06 7.85 5.58
CA THR A 11 15.96 6.89 5.59
C THR A 11 14.60 7.57 5.45
N ASP A 12 14.48 8.58 4.58
CA ASP A 12 13.21 8.94 3.91
C ASP A 12 12.78 7.89 2.85
N GLY A 13 13.52 6.78 2.76
CA GLY A 13 13.29 5.70 1.83
C GLY A 13 12.11 4.83 2.21
N ILE A 14 11.55 4.13 1.22
CA ILE A 14 10.49 3.12 1.40
C ILE A 14 10.87 2.15 2.54
N ARG A 15 12.14 1.73 2.63
CA ARG A 15 12.64 0.84 3.68
C ARG A 15 12.42 1.37 5.11
N GLY A 16 12.55 2.67 5.34
CA GLY A 16 12.33 3.31 6.65
C GLY A 16 10.88 3.17 7.09
N ARG A 17 9.95 3.58 6.21
CA ARG A 17 8.50 3.44 6.44
C ARG A 17 8.11 1.99 6.75
N TRP A 18 8.63 1.02 6.00
CA TRP A 18 8.35 -0.39 6.25
C TRP A 18 8.89 -0.90 7.60
N ARG A 19 10.04 -0.41 8.06
CA ARG A 19 10.60 -0.78 9.37
C ARG A 19 9.79 -0.21 10.53
N ALA A 20 9.20 0.98 10.35
CA ALA A 20 8.35 1.62 11.36
C ALA A 20 6.96 0.96 11.51
N LEU A 21 6.54 0.13 10.55
CA LEU A 21 5.24 -0.52 10.58
C LEU A 21 5.24 -1.79 11.46
N PRO A 22 4.17 -2.03 12.24
CA PRO A 22 3.95 -3.31 12.90
C PRO A 22 3.97 -4.48 11.92
N ARG A 23 4.43 -5.66 12.35
CA ARG A 23 4.49 -6.88 11.52
C ARG A 23 3.15 -7.21 10.83
N ARG A 24 2.04 -7.04 11.54
CA ARG A 24 0.68 -7.27 11.01
C ARG A 24 0.32 -6.28 9.90
N ALA A 25 0.70 -5.01 10.04
CA ALA A 25 0.48 -4.00 9.01
C ALA A 25 1.30 -4.31 7.75
N ARG A 26 2.57 -4.71 7.93
CA ARG A 26 3.42 -5.16 6.81
C ARG A 26 2.80 -6.34 6.06
N ALA A 27 2.36 -7.36 6.79
CA ALA A 27 1.71 -8.53 6.20
C ALA A 27 0.46 -8.12 5.42
N ALA A 28 -0.39 -7.27 5.99
CA ALA A 28 -1.60 -6.81 5.31
C ALA A 28 -1.30 -5.98 4.05
N LEU A 29 -0.30 -5.09 4.07
CA LEU A 29 0.10 -4.33 2.87
C LEU A 29 0.65 -5.26 1.76
N LEU A 30 1.37 -6.34 2.13
CA LEU A 30 1.82 -7.35 1.17
C LEU A 30 0.63 -8.15 0.61
N LEU A 31 -0.34 -8.52 1.45
CA LEU A 31 -1.55 -9.19 1.01
C LEU A 31 -2.39 -8.31 0.08
N TYR A 32 -2.51 -7.02 0.37
CA TYR A 32 -3.13 -6.04 -0.52
C TYR A 32 -2.45 -6.06 -1.88
N ALA A 33 -1.12 -5.85 -1.90
CA ALA A 33 -0.36 -5.81 -3.15
C ALA A 33 -0.47 -7.11 -3.94
N GLY A 34 -0.42 -8.26 -3.27
CA GLY A 34 -0.61 -9.57 -3.89
C GLY A 34 -1.98 -9.72 -4.54
N GLY A 35 -3.06 -9.39 -3.83
CA GLY A 35 -4.42 -9.48 -4.36
C GLY A 35 -4.67 -8.54 -5.54
N PHE A 36 -4.20 -7.30 -5.49
CA PHE A 36 -4.30 -6.38 -6.64
C PHE A 36 -3.51 -6.87 -7.86
N LEU A 37 -2.30 -7.41 -7.66
CA LEU A 37 -1.52 -7.96 -8.78
C LEU A 37 -2.15 -9.22 -9.37
N GLU A 38 -2.78 -10.05 -8.55
CA GLU A 38 -3.55 -11.21 -9.00
C GLU A 38 -4.79 -10.77 -9.80
N GLY A 39 -5.55 -9.79 -9.31
CA GLY A 39 -6.66 -9.16 -10.03
C GLY A 39 -6.21 -8.54 -11.37
N THR A 40 -5.09 -7.81 -11.38
CA THR A 40 -4.49 -7.30 -12.62
C THR A 40 -4.24 -8.43 -13.62
N GLY A 41 -3.68 -9.55 -13.16
CA GLY A 41 -3.41 -10.73 -13.97
C GLY A 41 -4.69 -11.32 -14.55
N ALA A 42 -5.76 -11.39 -13.77
CA ALA A 42 -7.07 -11.83 -14.24
C ALA A 42 -7.62 -10.91 -15.33
N HIS A 43 -7.61 -9.59 -15.11
CA HIS A 43 -8.10 -8.62 -16.09
C HIS A 43 -7.29 -8.63 -17.40
N VAL A 44 -5.95 -8.69 -17.30
CA VAL A 44 -5.08 -8.81 -18.48
C VAL A 44 -5.40 -10.11 -19.23
N ALA A 45 -5.61 -11.22 -18.53
CA ALA A 45 -5.94 -12.50 -19.16
C ALA A 45 -7.32 -12.48 -19.83
N ASP A 46 -8.31 -11.79 -19.27
CA ASP A 46 -9.61 -11.58 -19.90
C ASP A 46 -9.50 -10.74 -21.17
N LEU A 47 -8.79 -9.60 -21.12
CA LEU A 47 -8.54 -8.77 -22.31
C LEU A 47 -7.74 -9.53 -23.37
N ALA A 48 -6.77 -10.36 -22.98
CA ALA A 48 -6.01 -11.17 -23.93
C ALA A 48 -6.90 -12.21 -24.66
N ARG A 49 -7.93 -12.73 -24.01
CA ARG A 49 -8.86 -13.73 -24.59
C ARG A 49 -10.01 -13.09 -25.38
N GLY A 50 -10.58 -12.00 -24.86
CA GLY A 50 -11.79 -11.37 -25.39
C GLY A 50 -11.57 -10.05 -26.13
N GLY A 51 -10.34 -9.53 -26.15
CA GLY A 51 -10.01 -8.23 -26.71
C GLY A 51 -10.76 -7.07 -26.02
N PRO A 52 -11.01 -5.96 -26.75
CA PRO A 52 -11.76 -4.81 -26.21
C PRO A 52 -13.20 -5.14 -25.75
N HIS A 53 -13.73 -6.28 -26.20
CA HIS A 53 -15.09 -6.72 -25.88
C HIS A 53 -15.14 -7.74 -24.74
N ALA A 54 -14.02 -7.99 -24.04
CA ALA A 54 -13.93 -8.95 -22.94
C ALA A 54 -15.04 -8.80 -21.89
N TYR A 55 -15.48 -7.55 -21.66
CA TYR A 55 -16.52 -7.22 -20.68
C TYR A 55 -17.87 -6.82 -21.27
N ALA A 56 -18.10 -7.02 -22.58
CA ALA A 56 -19.34 -6.61 -23.24
C ALA A 56 -20.61 -7.22 -22.60
N GLY A 57 -20.50 -8.41 -22.01
CA GLY A 57 -21.60 -9.08 -21.30
C GLY A 57 -21.80 -8.65 -19.83
N PHE A 58 -20.94 -7.80 -19.26
CA PHE A 58 -20.95 -7.51 -17.83
C PHE A 58 -22.01 -6.47 -17.43
N GLY A 59 -22.65 -5.83 -18.40
CA GLY A 59 -23.75 -4.90 -18.18
C GLY A 59 -23.50 -3.53 -18.80
N PRO A 60 -23.93 -2.43 -18.15
CA PRO A 60 -23.87 -1.09 -18.75
C PRO A 60 -22.43 -0.64 -18.99
N LEU A 61 -22.23 0.24 -19.97
CA LEU A 61 -20.91 0.70 -20.42
C LEU A 61 -19.96 1.14 -19.28
N PRO A 62 -20.39 1.90 -18.25
CA PRO A 62 -19.50 2.31 -17.16
C PRO A 62 -18.84 1.14 -16.43
N LEU A 63 -19.54 0.01 -16.31
CA LEU A 63 -19.03 -1.18 -15.66
C LEU A 63 -17.94 -1.84 -16.51
N GLN A 64 -18.13 -1.89 -17.82
CA GLN A 64 -17.15 -2.42 -18.77
C GLN A 64 -15.87 -1.58 -18.77
N VAL A 65 -16.02 -0.25 -18.81
CA VAL A 65 -14.90 0.70 -18.72
C VAL A 65 -14.16 0.54 -17.40
N PHE A 66 -14.90 0.34 -16.30
CA PHE A 66 -14.30 0.10 -14.99
C PHE A 66 -13.44 -1.18 -14.98
N PHE A 67 -13.95 -2.31 -15.47
CA PHE A 67 -13.17 -3.55 -15.55
C PHE A 67 -11.91 -3.42 -16.41
N ILE A 68 -11.97 -2.68 -17.53
CA ILE A 68 -10.77 -2.37 -18.32
C ILE A 68 -9.80 -1.49 -17.53
N ALA A 69 -10.30 -0.49 -16.80
CA ALA A 69 -9.48 0.41 -16.01
C ALA A 69 -8.75 -0.30 -14.85
N LEU A 70 -9.25 -1.44 -14.36
CA LEU A 70 -8.59 -2.23 -13.31
C LEU A 70 -7.18 -2.68 -13.73
N VAL A 71 -6.91 -2.89 -15.02
CA VAL A 71 -5.55 -3.16 -15.54
C VAL A 71 -4.54 -2.08 -15.13
N ALA A 72 -4.99 -0.84 -14.93
CA ALA A 72 -4.16 0.27 -14.47
C ALA A 72 -4.36 0.62 -12.99
N LEU A 73 -5.60 0.54 -12.49
CA LEU A 73 -5.92 0.90 -11.10
C LEU A 73 -5.32 -0.09 -10.11
N ASP A 74 -5.29 -1.38 -10.42
CA ASP A 74 -4.78 -2.40 -9.51
C ASP A 74 -3.26 -2.29 -9.31
N PRO A 75 -2.42 -2.19 -10.37
CA PRO A 75 -0.99 -1.93 -10.19
C PRO A 75 -0.72 -0.62 -9.45
N LEU A 76 -1.52 0.41 -9.70
CA LEU A 76 -1.37 1.69 -8.98
C LEU A 76 -1.67 1.52 -7.49
N ALA A 77 -2.76 0.83 -7.13
CA ALA A 77 -3.11 0.50 -5.74
C ALA A 77 -2.00 -0.35 -5.09
N ALA A 78 -1.50 -1.37 -5.77
CA ALA A 78 -0.39 -2.20 -5.31
C ALA A 78 0.88 -1.37 -5.08
N VAL A 79 1.29 -0.54 -6.03
CA VAL A 79 2.49 0.30 -5.93
C VAL A 79 2.37 1.30 -4.78
N LEU A 80 1.25 2.02 -4.67
CA LEU A 80 1.07 3.00 -3.59
C LEU A 80 1.03 2.33 -2.20
N THR A 81 0.44 1.14 -2.11
CA THR A 81 0.43 0.30 -0.91
C THR A 81 1.85 -0.17 -0.56
N LEU A 82 2.61 -0.64 -1.55
CA LEU A 82 4.01 -1.03 -1.38
C LEU A 82 4.93 0.13 -1.01
N ARG A 83 4.56 1.37 -1.36
CA ARG A 83 5.27 2.58 -0.90
C ARG A 83 4.89 2.99 0.53
N ALA A 84 3.98 2.24 1.18
CA ALA A 84 3.39 2.54 2.47
C ALA A 84 2.88 3.99 2.50
N ARG A 85 2.00 4.35 1.55
CA ARG A 85 1.37 5.67 1.47
C ARG A 85 -0.09 5.58 1.92
N PRO A 86 -0.62 6.56 2.68
CA PRO A 86 -2.05 6.58 3.03
C PRO A 86 -2.97 6.58 1.80
N ALA A 87 -2.53 7.22 0.71
CA ALA A 87 -3.22 7.22 -0.57
C ALA A 87 -3.40 5.80 -1.14
N GLY A 88 -2.42 4.91 -0.96
CA GLY A 88 -2.51 3.52 -1.41
C GLY A 88 -3.61 2.75 -0.69
N VAL A 89 -3.73 2.91 0.64
CA VAL A 89 -4.79 2.26 1.41
C VAL A 89 -6.17 2.81 1.02
N ARG A 90 -6.30 4.12 0.78
CA ARG A 90 -7.57 4.72 0.33
C ARG A 90 -7.98 4.24 -1.07
N LEU A 91 -7.03 4.23 -2.00
CA LEU A 91 -7.27 3.74 -3.36
C LEU A 91 -7.64 2.26 -3.34
N ALA A 92 -6.91 1.44 -2.56
CA ALA A 92 -7.22 0.04 -2.39
C ALA A 92 -8.66 -0.19 -1.91
N VAL A 93 -9.12 0.55 -0.90
CA VAL A 93 -10.51 0.47 -0.44
C VAL A 93 -11.49 0.85 -1.55
N ALA A 94 -11.26 1.97 -2.23
CA ALA A 94 -12.16 2.44 -3.29
C ALA A 94 -12.27 1.44 -4.45
N VAL A 95 -11.13 0.99 -4.98
CA VAL A 95 -11.07 0.02 -6.08
C VAL A 95 -11.73 -1.28 -5.65
N MET A 96 -11.35 -1.82 -4.49
CA MET A 96 -11.85 -3.12 -4.04
C MET A 96 -13.36 -3.10 -3.73
N THR A 97 -13.87 -2.03 -3.11
CA THR A 97 -15.32 -1.89 -2.90
C THR A 97 -16.06 -1.86 -4.24
N LEU A 98 -15.60 -1.07 -5.20
CA LEU A 98 -16.23 -1.00 -6.52
C LEU A 98 -16.15 -2.34 -7.26
N ASP A 99 -15.01 -3.02 -7.19
CA ASP A 99 -14.77 -4.28 -7.88
C ASP A 99 -15.60 -5.44 -7.31
N VAL A 100 -15.72 -5.54 -5.98
CA VAL A 100 -16.65 -6.48 -5.36
C VAL A 100 -18.08 -6.22 -5.83
N LEU A 101 -18.55 -4.97 -5.76
CA LEU A 101 -19.91 -4.62 -6.17
C LEU A 101 -20.16 -4.90 -7.65
N ALA A 102 -19.19 -4.56 -8.50
CA ALA A 102 -19.19 -4.83 -9.93
C ALA A 102 -19.31 -6.32 -10.23
N ASN A 103 -18.51 -7.16 -9.57
CA ASN A 103 -18.54 -8.60 -9.72
C ASN A 103 -19.86 -9.21 -9.25
N TRP A 104 -20.37 -8.78 -8.09
CA TRP A 104 -21.69 -9.23 -7.61
C TRP A 104 -22.81 -8.82 -8.55
N TYR A 105 -22.78 -7.60 -9.09
CA TYR A 105 -23.74 -7.15 -10.06
C TYR A 105 -23.69 -7.98 -11.34
N ALA A 106 -22.50 -8.15 -11.94
CA ALA A 106 -22.32 -8.87 -13.20
C ALA A 106 -22.75 -10.35 -13.08
N ASN A 107 -22.52 -10.97 -11.92
CA ASN A 107 -22.79 -12.39 -11.70
C ASN A 107 -24.14 -12.67 -11.02
N ARG A 108 -24.96 -11.65 -10.73
CA ARG A 108 -26.20 -11.80 -9.94
C ARG A 108 -27.13 -12.91 -10.42
N SER A 109 -27.40 -12.98 -11.74
CA SER A 109 -28.31 -13.95 -12.34
C SER A 109 -27.75 -15.38 -12.25
N TRP A 110 -26.44 -15.53 -12.42
CA TRP A 110 -25.76 -16.80 -12.30
C TRP A 110 -25.75 -17.32 -10.87
N VAL A 111 -25.46 -16.45 -9.89
CA VAL A 111 -25.49 -16.80 -8.45
C VAL A 111 -26.89 -17.21 -8.01
N THR A 112 -27.93 -16.51 -8.45
CA THR A 112 -29.32 -16.88 -8.13
C THR A 112 -29.70 -18.24 -8.72
N ALA A 113 -29.18 -18.58 -9.90
CA ALA A 113 -29.44 -19.87 -10.53
C ALA A 113 -28.59 -21.01 -9.93
N HIS A 114 -27.39 -20.71 -9.43
CA HIS A 114 -26.42 -21.70 -8.96
C HIS A 114 -25.74 -21.25 -7.64
N PRO A 115 -26.45 -21.23 -6.50
CA PRO A 115 -25.94 -20.67 -5.25
C PRO A 115 -24.69 -21.39 -4.73
N ALA A 116 -24.58 -22.71 -4.94
CA ALA A 116 -23.41 -23.49 -4.57
C ALA A 116 -22.13 -23.04 -5.30
N ALA A 117 -22.26 -22.30 -6.41
CA ALA A 117 -21.12 -21.81 -7.15
C ALA A 117 -20.34 -20.71 -6.42
N LEU A 118 -20.92 -20.11 -5.37
CA LEU A 118 -20.19 -19.28 -4.40
C LEU A 118 -19.14 -20.07 -3.63
N LEU A 119 -19.25 -21.40 -3.50
CA LEU A 119 -18.27 -22.21 -2.77
C LEU A 119 -17.03 -22.55 -3.62
N ARG A 120 -16.99 -22.11 -4.88
CA ARG A 120 -15.83 -22.34 -5.74
C ARG A 120 -14.62 -21.57 -5.19
N PRO A 121 -13.42 -22.18 -5.21
CA PRO A 121 -12.20 -21.51 -4.74
C PRO A 121 -11.71 -20.40 -5.68
N VAL A 122 -12.42 -20.14 -6.77
CA VAL A 122 -12.14 -19.12 -7.77
C VAL A 122 -13.43 -18.34 -8.08
N GLY A 123 -13.30 -17.06 -8.42
CA GLY A 123 -14.42 -16.17 -8.73
C GLY A 123 -14.92 -15.39 -7.51
N LEU A 124 -16.24 -15.35 -7.29
CA LEU A 124 -16.89 -14.42 -6.36
C LEU A 124 -16.48 -14.54 -4.89
N LEU A 125 -16.18 -15.75 -4.41
CA LEU A 125 -15.85 -15.95 -2.99
C LEU A 125 -14.48 -15.36 -2.64
N PRO A 126 -13.37 -15.73 -3.32
CA PRO A 126 -12.07 -15.13 -3.05
C PRO A 126 -12.07 -13.59 -3.10
N ILE A 127 -12.65 -13.00 -4.14
CA ILE A 127 -12.71 -11.53 -4.28
C ILE A 127 -13.54 -10.89 -3.16
N THR A 128 -14.64 -11.53 -2.74
CA THR A 128 -15.46 -11.02 -1.61
C THR A 128 -14.69 -11.10 -0.30
N LEU A 129 -14.01 -12.21 -0.02
CA LEU A 129 -13.20 -12.36 1.19
C LEU A 129 -12.03 -11.37 1.22
N PHE A 130 -11.36 -11.20 0.09
CA PHE A 130 -10.30 -10.22 -0.05
C PHE A 130 -10.83 -8.78 0.13
N GLY A 131 -11.98 -8.46 -0.45
CA GLY A 131 -12.64 -7.16 -0.25
C GLY A 131 -13.03 -6.87 1.19
N LEU A 132 -13.60 -7.86 1.88
CA LEU A 132 -13.90 -7.75 3.31
C LEU A 132 -12.62 -7.53 4.12
N PHE A 133 -11.55 -8.26 3.82
CA PHE A 133 -10.25 -8.08 4.45
C PHE A 133 -9.70 -6.66 4.24
N VAL A 134 -9.77 -6.14 3.02
CA VAL A 134 -9.31 -4.79 2.68
C VAL A 134 -10.11 -3.72 3.44
N VAL A 135 -11.44 -3.83 3.47
CA VAL A 135 -12.28 -2.85 4.17
C VAL A 135 -12.08 -2.93 5.68
N ALA A 136 -12.05 -4.14 6.25
CA ALA A 136 -11.92 -4.35 7.69
C ALA A 136 -10.57 -3.88 8.25
N THR A 137 -9.47 -4.06 7.49
CA THR A 137 -8.13 -3.70 7.96
C THR A 137 -7.73 -2.25 7.64
N ALA A 138 -8.46 -1.57 6.75
CA ALA A 138 -8.13 -0.21 6.31
C ALA A 138 -7.99 0.83 7.43
N PRO A 139 -8.87 0.91 8.46
CA PRO A 139 -8.72 1.92 9.51
C PRO A 139 -7.42 1.76 10.31
N ALA A 140 -7.07 0.51 10.63
CA ALA A 140 -5.83 0.21 11.35
C ALA A 140 -4.60 0.51 10.48
N LEU A 141 -4.63 0.14 9.21
CA LEU A 141 -3.55 0.44 8.26
C LEU A 141 -3.37 1.93 8.02
N LEU A 142 -4.46 2.69 7.87
CA LEU A 142 -4.39 4.15 7.70
C LEU A 142 -3.74 4.83 8.91
N ARG A 143 -4.07 4.39 10.13
CA ARG A 143 -3.42 4.91 11.34
C ARG A 143 -1.93 4.58 11.37
N ALA A 144 -1.57 3.32 11.11
CA ALA A 144 -0.18 2.87 11.13
C ALA A 144 0.68 3.63 10.10
N VAL A 145 0.19 3.74 8.86
CA VAL A 145 0.93 4.38 7.76
C VAL A 145 1.03 5.90 7.94
N ARG A 146 0.02 6.55 8.51
CA ARG A 146 0.10 7.99 8.86
C ARG A 146 1.07 8.24 10.01
N GLY A 147 1.06 7.40 11.04
CA GLY A 147 1.98 7.51 12.18
C GLY A 147 3.45 7.43 11.74
N SER A 148 3.77 6.53 10.81
CA SER A 148 5.11 6.48 10.20
C SER A 148 5.43 7.76 9.43
N ALA A 149 4.50 8.28 8.63
CA ALA A 149 4.72 9.51 7.85
C ALA A 149 4.92 10.76 8.74
N THR A 150 4.22 10.86 9.87
CA THR A 150 4.40 11.96 10.83
C THR A 150 5.75 11.89 11.55
N ALA A 151 6.22 10.68 11.87
CA ALA A 151 7.54 10.48 12.47
C ALA A 151 8.66 10.89 11.50
N ASP A 152 8.53 10.53 10.21
CA ASP A 152 9.46 10.95 9.15
C ASP A 152 9.54 12.49 9.06
N LEU A 153 8.39 13.18 9.02
CA LEU A 153 8.34 14.65 8.97
C LEU A 153 8.93 15.32 10.22
N ALA A 154 8.72 14.75 11.40
CA ALA A 154 9.29 15.26 12.64
C ALA A 154 10.82 15.12 12.64
N MET A 155 11.35 14.00 12.14
CA MET A 155 12.79 13.78 12.03
C MET A 155 13.46 14.69 11.02
N ALA A 156 12.81 14.95 9.88
CA ALA A 156 13.32 15.89 8.87
C ALA A 156 13.40 17.34 9.37
N ARG A 157 12.64 17.70 10.41
CA ARG A 157 12.62 19.06 11.00
C ARG A 157 13.62 19.28 12.12
N LEU A 158 14.21 18.23 12.70
CA LEU A 158 15.20 18.38 13.77
C LEU A 158 16.54 18.82 13.17
N PRO A 159 17.19 19.86 13.74
CA PRO A 159 18.50 20.28 13.28
C PRO A 159 19.49 19.11 13.44
N PRO A 160 20.43 18.94 12.49
CA PRO A 160 21.38 17.84 12.54
C PRO A 160 22.17 17.89 13.87
N ILE A 161 22.21 16.76 14.58
CA ILE A 161 22.96 16.63 15.84
C ILE A 161 24.42 16.96 15.56
N ARG A 162 24.88 18.12 16.03
CA ARG A 162 26.28 18.55 15.94
C ARG A 162 27.13 17.61 16.78
N LYS A 163 27.96 16.79 16.13
CA LYS A 163 28.83 15.80 16.77
C LYS A 163 30.08 16.42 17.43
N ASP A 164 30.01 17.68 17.87
CA ASP A 164 31.17 18.45 18.35
C ASP A 164 31.23 18.61 19.87
N ALA A 165 30.25 18.12 20.64
CA ALA A 165 30.16 18.44 22.07
C ALA A 165 30.93 17.50 23.02
N ALA A 166 31.69 16.51 22.53
CA ALA A 166 32.34 15.50 23.37
C ALA A 166 33.87 15.68 23.54
N ARG A 167 34.45 16.83 23.17
CA ARG A 167 35.91 17.01 23.25
C ARG A 167 36.40 18.37 23.80
N GLN A 168 35.62 19.01 24.68
CA GLN A 168 36.07 20.20 25.43
C GLN A 168 35.70 20.09 26.92
N SER A 169 36.35 19.17 27.64
CA SER A 169 36.47 19.25 29.10
C SER A 169 37.63 18.38 29.56
N GLY A 170 38.85 18.88 29.38
CA GLY A 170 40.04 18.44 30.11
C GLY A 170 40.39 19.54 31.13
N PRO A 171 40.50 19.24 32.44
CA PRO A 171 40.75 20.23 33.46
C PRO A 171 42.24 20.32 33.76
N ASP A 172 42.96 21.18 33.04
CA ASP A 172 44.37 21.46 33.38
C ASP A 172 44.46 22.87 33.95
N GLY A 173 44.19 22.93 35.25
CA GLY A 173 44.55 24.06 36.08
C GLY A 173 46.04 24.02 36.45
N ASN A 174 46.53 25.23 36.68
CA ASN A 174 47.59 25.59 37.63
C ASN A 174 49.05 25.58 37.14
N GLY A 175 49.72 26.71 37.39
CA GLY A 175 51.16 26.84 37.24
C GLY A 175 51.67 28.26 37.04
N ALA A 176 51.41 29.15 38.00
CA ALA A 176 52.20 30.36 38.18
C ALA A 176 53.68 30.02 38.41
N HIS A 177 54.61 30.78 37.80
CA HIS A 177 55.80 31.39 38.41
C HIS A 177 56.94 31.63 37.40
N ARG A 178 57.38 32.90 37.40
CA ARG A 178 58.64 33.49 36.91
C ARG A 178 58.67 33.99 35.46
#